data_AF-A0A453M9U4-F1
#
_entry.id   AF-A0A453M9U4-F1
#
_cell.length_a   1.000
_cell.length_b   1.000
_cell.length_c   1.000
_cell.angle_alpha   90.00
_cell.angle_beta   90.00
_cell.angle_gamma   90.00
#
_symmetry.space_group_name_H-M   'P 1'
#
loop_
_entity.id
_entity.type
_entity.pdbx_description
1 polymer ?
#
loop_
_entity_poly.entity_id
_entity_poly.type
_entity_poly.pdbx_seq_one_letter_code
_entity_poly.pdbx_strand_id
1 'polypeptide(L)'
;MHAALMWTINDFPAYAMLSGWSTKGKLACPYCHMHTDHLWLKYGRKYCYMGHRRFLCRDHKWRRNKSCFNNETENRDAPVPLSGNDVVQQHASFEQETFGKTRKRKRDDDNKWHNWRKKSIF
;
A
#
# COMPACT_ATOMS: atom_id res chain seq x y z
N MET A 1 -11.35 34.08 12.21
CA MET A 1 -11.93 33.38 11.05
C MET A 1 -11.32 31.98 11.05
N HIS A 2 -12.12 30.92 11.14
CA HIS A 2 -11.63 29.54 11.13
C HIS A 2 -12.04 28.89 9.81
N ALA A 3 -11.08 28.29 9.10
CA ALA A 3 -11.33 27.49 7.91
C ALA A 3 -11.13 26.01 8.26
N ALA A 4 -11.99 25.13 7.77
CA ALA A 4 -11.90 23.69 7.95
C ALA A 4 -11.82 23.01 6.58
N LEU A 5 -10.93 22.01 6.46
CA LEU A 5 -10.79 21.17 5.27
C LEU A 5 -11.69 19.94 5.43
N MET A 6 -12.68 19.75 4.55
CA MET A 6 -13.59 18.59 4.63
C MET A 6 -13.04 17.36 3.89
N TRP A 7 -12.60 17.52 2.65
CA TRP A 7 -12.01 16.45 1.84
C TRP A 7 -11.07 16.99 0.77
N THR A 8 -10.19 16.14 0.27
CA THR A 8 -9.29 16.42 -0.86
C THR A 8 -9.41 15.28 -1.88
N ILE A 9 -9.47 15.62 -3.18
CA ILE A 9 -9.39 14.64 -4.27
C ILE A 9 -7.94 14.61 -4.71
N ASN A 10 -7.26 13.49 -4.46
CA ASN A 10 -5.84 13.35 -4.70
C ASN A 10 -5.60 12.18 -5.65
N ASP A 11 -4.60 12.33 -6.50
CA ASP A 11 -4.06 11.19 -7.23
C ASP A 11 -3.20 10.31 -6.31
N PHE A 12 -2.78 9.16 -6.83
CA PHE A 12 -2.01 8.20 -6.03
C PHE A 12 -0.65 8.77 -5.57
N PRO A 13 0.12 9.51 -6.38
CA PRO A 13 1.31 10.21 -5.90
C PRO A 13 1.05 11.24 -4.78
N ALA A 14 0.04 12.09 -4.90
CA ALA A 14 -0.29 13.11 -3.89
C ALA A 14 -0.75 12.47 -2.58
N TYR A 15 -1.44 11.32 -2.63
CA TYR A 15 -1.78 10.54 -1.45
C TYR A 15 -0.57 10.25 -0.56
N ALA A 16 0.60 9.97 -1.14
CA ALA A 16 1.80 9.71 -0.36
C ALA A 16 2.27 10.91 0.48
N MET A 17 2.08 12.13 -0.05
CA MET A 17 2.49 13.35 0.63
C MET A 17 1.51 13.73 1.74
N LEU A 18 0.22 13.54 1.51
CA LEU A 18 -0.84 13.92 2.44
C LEU A 18 -1.06 12.90 3.55
N SER A 19 -0.99 11.60 3.26
CA SER A 19 -1.13 10.56 4.29
C SER A 19 0.18 10.26 5.01
N GLY A 20 1.33 10.53 4.37
CA GLY A 20 2.62 10.04 4.84
C GLY A 20 2.85 8.53 4.61
N TRP A 21 1.92 7.85 3.95
CA TRP A 21 2.07 6.46 3.49
C TRP A 21 2.88 6.39 2.20
N SER A 22 3.90 5.54 2.14
CA SER A 22 4.65 5.36 0.89
C SER A 22 3.83 4.64 -0.18
N THR A 23 3.76 5.20 -1.38
CA THR A 23 3.17 4.56 -2.57
C THR A 23 4.16 3.71 -3.35
N LYS A 24 5.33 3.46 -2.74
CA LYS A 24 6.41 2.63 -3.28
C LYS A 24 6.69 1.46 -2.34
N GLY A 25 7.25 0.38 -2.90
CA GLY A 25 7.65 -0.81 -2.16
C GLY A 25 6.57 -1.90 -2.15
N LYS A 26 6.83 -2.99 -1.41
CA LYS A 26 5.93 -4.13 -1.31
C LYS A 26 4.53 -3.78 -0.80
N LEU A 27 4.45 -2.79 0.09
CA LEU A 27 3.23 -2.38 0.80
C LEU A 27 2.61 -1.09 0.22
N ALA A 28 2.76 -0.84 -1.07
CA ALA A 28 2.35 0.42 -1.68
C ALA A 28 0.83 0.65 -1.63
N CYS A 29 0.02 -0.40 -1.67
CA CYS A 29 -1.43 -0.27 -1.74
C CYS A 29 -2.02 0.09 -0.36
N PRO A 30 -2.67 1.26 -0.22
CA PRO A 30 -3.26 1.71 1.04
C PRO A 30 -4.59 0.99 1.36
N TYR A 31 -5.10 0.14 0.47
CA TYR A 31 -6.26 -0.70 0.77
C TYR A 31 -5.82 -2.09 1.24
N CYS A 32 -4.81 -2.66 0.57
CA CYS A 32 -4.32 -4.00 0.88
C CYS A 32 -3.35 -4.03 2.06
N HIS A 33 -2.64 -2.93 2.35
CA HIS A 33 -1.66 -2.83 3.43
C HIS A 33 -0.65 -3.99 3.40
N MET A 34 -0.51 -4.73 4.51
CA MET A 34 0.35 -5.92 4.62
C MET A 34 -0.05 -7.06 3.67
N HIS A 35 -1.28 -7.07 3.18
CA HIS A 35 -1.79 -8.06 2.22
C HIS A 35 -1.64 -7.61 0.76
N THR A 36 -0.80 -6.60 0.49
CA THR A 36 -0.50 -6.18 -0.87
C THR A 36 0.19 -7.31 -1.62
N ASP A 37 -0.48 -7.81 -2.64
CA ASP A 37 0.09 -8.77 -3.58
C ASP A 37 1.09 -8.05 -4.49
N HIS A 38 2.36 -8.40 -4.36
CA HIS A 38 3.45 -7.72 -5.03
C HIS A 38 4.41 -8.73 -5.66
N LEU A 39 4.95 -8.35 -6.80
CA LEU A 39 5.97 -9.10 -7.52
C LEU A 39 7.13 -8.16 -7.84
N TRP A 40 8.36 -8.57 -7.51
CA TRP A 40 9.55 -7.84 -7.92
C TRP A 40 9.98 -8.28 -9.33
N LEU A 41 9.92 -7.36 -10.29
CA LEU A 41 10.41 -7.61 -11.64
C LEU A 41 11.94 -7.46 -11.64
N LYS A 42 12.65 -8.60 -11.62
CA LYS A 42 14.13 -8.66 -11.52
C LYS A 42 14.84 -7.74 -12.52
N TYR A 43 14.43 -7.77 -13.79
CA TYR A 43 15.06 -6.99 -14.87
C TYR A 43 14.54 -5.55 -14.95
N GLY A 44 13.25 -5.33 -14.67
CA GLY A 44 12.66 -3.99 -14.65
C GLY A 44 13.00 -3.18 -13.39
N ARG A 45 13.50 -3.84 -12.35
CA ARG A 45 13.80 -3.28 -11.01
C ARG A 45 12.62 -2.49 -10.43
N LYS A 46 11.40 -3.00 -10.63
CA LYS A 46 10.14 -2.37 -10.22
C LYS A 46 9.25 -3.40 -9.52
N TYR A 47 8.41 -2.92 -8.61
CA TYR A 47 7.31 -3.69 -8.06
C TYR A 47 6.13 -3.66 -9.03
N CYS A 48 5.51 -4.81 -9.23
CA CYS A 48 4.26 -4.99 -9.94
C CYS A 48 3.21 -5.49 -8.94
N TYR A 49 1.97 -5.05 -9.09
CA TYR A 49 0.87 -5.43 -8.20
C TYR A 49 -0.20 -6.09 -9.06
N MET A 50 -0.51 -7.37 -8.81
CA MET A 50 -1.42 -8.15 -9.66
C MET A 50 -2.63 -8.71 -8.90
N GLY A 51 -2.72 -8.49 -7.59
CA GLY A 51 -3.80 -9.02 -6.73
C GLY A 51 -5.15 -8.33 -6.87
N HIS A 52 -5.35 -7.43 -7.85
CA HIS A 52 -6.58 -6.65 -8.01
C HIS A 52 -7.83 -7.51 -8.26
N ARG A 53 -7.66 -8.72 -8.81
CA ARG A 53 -8.79 -9.64 -9.07
C ARG A 53 -9.52 -10.07 -7.78
N ARG A 54 -8.88 -9.93 -6.62
CA ARG A 54 -9.47 -10.21 -5.29
C ARG A 54 -10.64 -9.29 -4.93
N PHE A 55 -10.75 -8.14 -5.58
CA PHE A 55 -11.85 -7.18 -5.35
C PHE A 55 -13.09 -7.45 -6.22
N LEU A 56 -13.01 -8.37 -7.19
CA LEU A 56 -14.15 -8.77 -8.02
C LEU A 56 -15.07 -9.72 -7.25
N CYS A 57 -16.35 -9.79 -7.62
CA CYS A 57 -17.28 -10.82 -7.10
C CYS A 57 -16.70 -12.23 -7.28
N ARG A 58 -17.00 -13.16 -6.37
CA ARG A 58 -16.40 -14.52 -6.36
C ARG A 58 -16.66 -15.32 -7.64
N ASP A 59 -17.82 -15.13 -8.26
CA ASP A 59 -18.27 -15.77 -9.49
C ASP A 59 -17.74 -15.10 -10.77
N HIS A 60 -17.10 -13.93 -10.65
CA HIS A 60 -16.66 -13.12 -11.79
C HIS A 60 -15.67 -13.88 -12.70
N LYS A 61 -15.95 -13.91 -14.01
CA LYS A 61 -15.17 -14.68 -15.01
C LYS A 61 -13.66 -14.43 -14.99
N TRP A 62 -13.24 -13.19 -14.75
CA TRP A 62 -11.81 -12.84 -14.70
C TRP A 62 -11.05 -13.48 -13.54
N ARG A 63 -11.71 -13.87 -12.44
CA ARG A 63 -11.06 -14.66 -11.38
C ARG A 63 -10.57 -16.01 -11.89
N ARG A 64 -11.26 -16.62 -12.86
CA ARG A 64 -10.92 -17.91 -13.46
C ARG A 64 -10.07 -17.81 -14.73
N ASN A 65 -9.98 -16.62 -15.34
CA ASN A 65 -9.14 -16.39 -16.51
C ASN A 65 -7.65 -16.41 -16.11
N LYS A 66 -6.96 -17.49 -16.45
CA LYS A 66 -5.52 -17.67 -16.18
C LYS A 66 -4.66 -16.98 -17.23
N SER A 67 -4.98 -17.20 -18.52
CA SER A 67 -4.16 -16.84 -19.66
C SER A 67 -3.98 -15.33 -19.85
N CYS A 68 -5.00 -14.53 -19.51
CA CYS A 68 -4.90 -13.07 -19.59
C CYS A 68 -4.21 -12.41 -18.38
N PHE A 69 -3.81 -13.19 -17.36
CA PHE A 69 -3.28 -12.68 -16.10
C PHE A 69 -2.00 -13.44 -15.70
N ASN A 70 -1.86 -13.80 -14.42
CA ASN A 70 -0.68 -14.44 -13.86
C ASN A 70 -0.73 -15.99 -13.91
N ASN A 71 -1.50 -16.56 -14.85
CA ASN A 71 -1.72 -18.01 -14.98
C ASN A 71 -2.36 -18.72 -13.76
N GLU A 72 -2.87 -17.96 -12.80
CA GLU A 72 -3.51 -18.48 -11.60
C GLU A 72 -5.01 -18.18 -11.57
N THR A 73 -5.76 -19.01 -10.85
CA THR A 73 -7.16 -18.72 -10.52
C THR A 73 -7.21 -17.98 -9.18
N GLU A 74 -7.98 -16.89 -9.11
CA GLU A 74 -8.10 -16.07 -7.91
C GLU A 74 -9.33 -16.45 -7.08
N ASN A 75 -9.10 -17.26 -6.03
CA ASN A 75 -10.14 -17.70 -5.11
C ASN A 75 -10.13 -16.94 -3.78
N ARG A 76 -9.13 -16.09 -3.52
CA ARG A 76 -9.00 -15.38 -2.24
C ARG A 76 -10.04 -14.28 -2.13
N ASP A 77 -10.39 -13.94 -0.89
CA ASP A 77 -11.21 -12.77 -0.61
C ASP A 77 -10.41 -11.47 -0.72
N ALA A 78 -11.14 -10.37 -0.89
CA ALA A 78 -10.56 -9.04 -0.81
C ALA A 78 -9.88 -8.85 0.55
N PRO A 79 -8.72 -8.19 0.62
CA PRO A 79 -8.14 -7.78 1.89
C PRO A 79 -9.13 -6.96 2.70
N VAL A 80 -9.16 -7.18 4.02
CA VAL A 80 -9.91 -6.33 4.94
C VAL A 80 -9.15 -5.01 5.09
N PRO A 81 -9.77 -3.85 4.78
CA PRO A 81 -9.15 -2.56 5.05
C PRO A 81 -8.90 -2.36 6.54
N LEU A 82 -7.85 -1.62 6.89
CA LEU A 82 -7.63 -1.22 8.28
C LEU A 82 -8.79 -0.34 8.76
N SER A 83 -9.23 -0.56 10.01
CA SER A 83 -10.16 0.36 10.66
C SER A 83 -9.45 1.65 11.04
N GLY A 84 -10.22 2.70 11.34
CA GLY A 84 -9.65 3.96 11.83
C GLY A 84 -8.80 3.77 13.09
N ASN A 85 -9.23 2.89 14.00
CA ASN A 85 -8.48 2.56 15.22
C ASN A 85 -7.16 1.86 14.91
N ASP A 86 -7.16 0.91 13.97
CA ASP A 86 -5.94 0.22 13.54
C ASP A 86 -4.94 1.23 12.95
N VAL A 87 -5.42 2.14 12.09
CA VAL A 87 -4.60 3.20 11.50
C VAL A 87 -3.99 4.08 12.59
N VAL A 88 -4.77 4.53 13.57
CA VAL A 88 -4.28 5.35 14.69
C VAL A 88 -3.24 4.61 15.51
N GLN A 89 -3.46 3.33 15.82
CA GLN A 89 -2.51 2.51 16.58
C GLN A 89 -1.20 2.32 15.81
N GLN A 90 -1.27 1.98 14.52
CA GLN A 90 -0.08 1.85 13.67
C GLN A 90 0.67 3.19 13.57
N HIS A 91 -0.06 4.30 13.37
CA HIS A 91 0.51 5.63 13.25
C HIS A 91 1.17 6.12 14.54
N ALA A 92 0.63 5.74 15.70
CA ALA A 92 1.22 6.05 17.00
C ALA A 92 2.53 5.28 17.23
N SER A 93 2.54 3.99 16.87
CA SER A 93 3.67 3.08 17.14
C SER A 93 4.88 3.27 16.23
N PHE A 94 4.73 3.85 15.02
CA PHE A 94 5.89 4.02 14.14
C PHE A 94 6.74 5.25 14.51
N GLU A 95 8.04 5.08 14.35
CA GLU A 95 9.03 6.14 14.48
C GLU A 95 9.33 6.76 13.10
N GLN A 96 9.16 8.08 13.00
CA GLN A 96 9.52 8.79 11.78
C GLN A 96 11.04 8.92 11.67
N GLU A 97 11.59 8.51 10.52
CA GLU A 97 13.01 8.71 10.24
C GLU A 97 13.36 10.21 10.20
N THR A 98 14.45 10.59 10.88
CA THR A 98 14.99 11.95 10.82
C THR A 98 15.63 12.23 9.46
N PHE A 99 15.23 13.32 8.81
CA PHE A 99 15.85 13.78 7.56
C PHE A 99 17.34 14.13 7.79
N GLY A 100 18.20 13.88 6.79
CA GLY A 100 19.60 14.33 6.79
C GLY A 100 20.66 13.31 7.25
N LYS A 101 20.29 12.15 7.81
CA LYS A 101 21.27 11.09 8.12
C LYS A 101 21.40 10.10 6.96
N THR A 102 22.54 10.13 6.27
CA THR A 102 22.88 9.25 5.14
C THR A 102 23.24 7.84 5.62
N ARG A 103 22.31 7.10 6.23
CA ARG A 103 22.48 5.65 6.36
C ARG A 103 22.24 5.03 4.98
N LYS A 104 23.20 4.26 4.47
CA LYS A 104 22.97 3.33 3.36
C LYS A 104 21.77 2.48 3.76
N ARG A 105 20.63 2.69 3.11
CA ARG A 105 19.40 1.92 3.35
C ARG A 105 19.69 0.47 2.99
N LYS A 106 19.95 -0.38 3.99
CA LYS A 106 19.63 -1.80 3.84
C LYS A 106 18.10 -1.83 3.77
N ARG A 107 17.55 -2.18 2.61
CA ARG A 107 16.13 -2.51 2.49
C ARG A 107 15.92 -3.80 3.27
N ASP A 108 15.71 -3.70 4.57
CA ASP A 108 15.07 -4.79 5.32
C ASP A 108 13.57 -4.70 5.00
N ASP A 109 13.25 -5.10 3.77
CA ASP A 109 11.89 -5.07 3.21
C ASP A 109 11.12 -6.34 3.62
N ASP A 110 11.76 -7.27 4.34
CA ASP A 110 11.18 -8.54 4.76
C ASP A 110 10.56 -8.45 6.16
N ASN A 111 11.14 -7.66 7.07
CA ASN A 111 10.56 -7.39 8.39
C ASN A 111 9.59 -6.20 8.44
N LYS A 112 9.27 -5.61 7.29
CA LYS A 112 8.47 -4.39 7.24
C LYS A 112 6.97 -4.70 7.32
N TRP A 113 6.32 -4.30 8.40
CA TRP A 113 4.90 -4.56 8.66
C TRP A 113 3.95 -3.39 8.32
N HIS A 114 4.48 -2.20 8.00
CA HIS A 114 3.71 -1.01 7.55
C HIS A 114 4.46 -0.21 6.48
N ASN A 115 3.79 0.73 5.79
CA ASN A 115 4.44 1.62 4.83
C ASN A 115 4.49 3.11 5.20
N TRP A 116 4.12 3.47 6.43
CA TRP A 116 4.33 4.82 6.97
C TRP A 116 5.79 5.30 6.81
N ARG A 117 5.96 6.54 6.36
CA ARG A 117 7.25 7.21 6.20
C ARG A 117 7.32 8.55 6.91
N LYS A 118 6.17 9.18 7.14
CA LYS A 118 6.05 10.52 7.70
C LYS A 118 4.78 10.60 8.53
N LYS A 119 4.84 11.27 9.67
CA LYS A 119 3.66 11.73 10.40
C LYS A 119 3.16 12.98 9.69
N SER A 120 2.07 12.83 8.95
CA SER A 120 1.50 13.96 8.22
C SER A 120 0.83 14.93 9.19
N ILE A 121 0.79 16.20 8.79
CA ILE A 121 0.09 17.28 9.50
C ILE A 121 -1.14 17.78 8.72
N PHE A 122 -1.42 17.11 7.60
CA PHE A 122 -2.62 17.30 6.78
C PHE A 122 -3.69 16.32 7.20
#